data_AF-A0A9E4KE47-F1
#
_entry.id   AF-A0A9E4KE47-F1
#
_cell.length_a   1.000
_cell.length_b   1.000
_cell.length_c   1.000
_cell.angle_alpha   90.00
_cell.angle_beta   90.00
_cell.angle_gamma   90.00
#
_symmetry.space_group_name_H-M   'P 1'
#
loop_
_entity.id
_entity.type
_entity.pdbx_description
1 polymer ?
#
loop_
_entity_poly.entity_id
_entity_poly.type
_entity_poly.pdbx_seq_one_letter_code
_entity_poly.pdbx_strand_id
1 'polypeptide(L)'
;GTGLIPEVIADTLSFIDEGAKKSGRRVEDLDLWWLVDAHVDPDGERAREDIRTALAASAHHSFSFTMENKRIPAELASGIRALRDGYQTSEHGFMDKSNNAGLVDEYGLRDYLADRFAIVGTPAECRKRLEDLENLGVRGLRINNNLPDRTV
;
A
#
# COMPACT_ATOMS: atom_id res chain seq x y z
N GLY A 1 2.71 5.76 0.99
CA GLY A 1 3.72 5.51 2.05
C GLY A 1 4.78 4.56 1.51
N THR A 2 5.79 4.19 2.29
CA THR A 2 6.76 3.17 1.85
C THR A 2 6.14 1.78 1.78
N GLY A 3 5.15 1.47 2.62
CA GLY A 3 4.29 0.27 2.56
C GLY A 3 4.48 -0.74 3.72
N LEU A 4 3.57 -1.70 3.86
CA LEU A 4 3.26 -2.46 5.07
C LEU A 4 3.83 -3.89 5.17
N ILE A 5 4.75 -4.28 4.29
CA ILE A 5 5.41 -5.58 4.43
C ILE A 5 6.49 -5.51 5.54
N PRO A 6 6.72 -6.60 6.29
CA PRO A 6 7.57 -6.59 7.50
C PRO A 6 8.96 -6.00 7.28
N GLU A 7 9.64 -6.39 6.20
CA GLU A 7 10.98 -5.92 5.87
C GLU A 7 11.03 -4.41 5.62
N VAL A 8 9.96 -3.82 5.10
CA VAL A 8 9.91 -2.37 4.84
C VAL A 8 9.53 -1.60 6.08
N ILE A 9 8.65 -2.15 6.92
CA ILE A 9 8.38 -1.59 8.24
C ILE A 9 9.69 -1.53 9.03
N ALA A 10 10.44 -2.63 9.07
CA ALA A 10 11.74 -2.70 9.74
C ALA A 10 12.74 -1.67 9.19
N ASP A 11 12.95 -1.63 7.87
CA ASP A 11 13.85 -0.66 7.23
C ASP A 11 13.43 0.79 7.53
N THR A 12 12.12 1.08 7.41
CA THR A 12 11.58 2.43 7.63
C THR A 12 11.81 2.87 9.07
N LEU A 13 11.50 2.03 10.05
CA LEU A 13 11.72 2.33 11.46
C LEU A 13 13.21 2.51 11.78
N SER A 14 14.09 1.68 11.19
CA SER A 14 15.54 1.81 11.34
C SER A 14 16.06 3.16 10.84
N PHE A 15 15.66 3.58 9.64
CA PHE A 15 16.08 4.87 9.09
C PHE A 15 15.54 6.07 9.88
N ILE A 16 14.31 5.98 10.38
CA ILE A 16 13.71 7.02 11.22
C ILE A 16 14.46 7.12 12.55
N ASP A 17 14.78 5.99 13.19
CA ASP A 17 15.54 5.97 14.44
C ASP A 17 16.95 6.56 14.27
N GLU A 18 17.66 6.20 13.19
CA GLU A 18 18.94 6.84 12.85
C GLU A 18 18.81 8.37 12.69
N GLY A 19 17.76 8.82 11.99
CA GLY A 19 17.48 10.24 11.81
C GLY A 19 17.16 10.95 13.12
N ALA A 20 16.33 10.33 13.97
CA ALA A 20 15.98 10.85 15.29
C ALA A 20 17.23 11.04 16.15
N LYS A 21 18.09 10.01 16.25
CA LYS A 21 19.35 10.05 16.99
C LYS A 21 20.29 11.16 16.50
N LYS A 22 20.44 11.32 15.18
CA LYS A 22 21.24 12.40 14.57
C LYS A 22 20.70 13.79 14.93
N SER A 23 19.40 13.91 15.20
CA SER A 23 18.75 15.16 15.63
C SER A 23 18.69 15.36 17.15
N GLY A 24 19.29 14.45 17.95
CA GLY A 24 19.22 14.50 19.41
C GLY A 24 17.83 14.16 19.99
N ARG A 25 16.98 13.47 19.21
CA ARG A 25 15.66 12.98 19.61
C ARG A 25 15.67 11.46 19.73
N ARG A 26 14.66 10.89 20.37
CA ARG A 26 14.39 9.46 20.31
C ARG A 26 13.22 9.18 19.38
N VAL A 27 13.18 7.97 18.81
CA VAL A 27 12.09 7.58 17.90
C VAL A 27 10.74 7.55 18.62
N GLU A 28 10.73 7.25 19.92
CA GLU A 28 9.53 7.23 20.77
C GLU A 28 8.95 8.63 21.00
N ASP A 29 9.71 9.69 20.69
CA ASP A 29 9.24 11.07 20.75
C ASP A 29 8.58 11.50 19.42
N LEU A 30 8.41 10.59 18.46
CA LEU A 30 7.78 10.81 17.17
C LEU A 30 6.43 10.10 17.10
N ASP A 31 5.42 10.80 16.59
CA ASP A 31 4.14 10.20 16.23
C ASP A 31 4.17 9.77 14.76
N LEU A 32 4.30 8.47 14.52
CA LEU A 32 4.54 7.91 13.19
C LEU A 32 3.24 7.38 12.56
N TRP A 33 2.88 7.94 11.41
CA TRP A 33 1.65 7.60 10.68
C TRP A 33 1.95 7.01 9.32
N TRP A 34 1.39 5.83 9.05
CA TRP A 34 1.50 5.15 7.77
C TRP A 34 0.31 5.46 6.88
N LEU A 35 0.55 6.02 5.68
CA LEU A 35 -0.48 6.15 4.66
C LEU A 35 -0.75 4.77 4.04
N VAL A 36 -2.00 4.33 4.14
CA VAL A 36 -2.47 3.01 3.68
C VAL A 36 -3.80 3.16 2.95
N ASP A 37 -4.01 2.36 1.91
CA ASP A 37 -5.34 2.19 1.34
C ASP A 37 -6.14 1.20 2.20
N ALA A 38 -7.46 1.30 2.24
CA ALA A 38 -8.29 0.31 2.92
C ALA A 38 -9.60 0.07 2.18
N HIS A 39 -10.05 -1.19 2.17
CA HIS A 39 -11.37 -1.56 1.68
C HIS A 39 -11.87 -2.79 2.44
N VAL A 40 -13.06 -2.70 3.03
CA VAL A 40 -13.61 -3.76 3.88
C VAL A 40 -14.95 -4.18 3.33
N ASP A 41 -15.09 -5.48 3.08
CA ASP A 41 -16.30 -6.04 2.50
C ASP A 41 -16.60 -7.42 3.09
N PRO A 42 -17.87 -7.83 3.31
CA PRO A 42 -18.20 -9.20 3.74
C PRO A 42 -17.62 -10.32 2.84
N ASP A 43 -17.35 -10.03 1.57
CA ASP A 43 -16.64 -10.88 0.62
C ASP A 43 -15.23 -10.33 0.38
N GLY A 44 -14.23 -11.03 0.89
CA GLY A 44 -12.84 -10.60 0.80
C GLY A 44 -12.30 -10.53 -0.64
N GLU A 45 -12.80 -11.37 -1.55
CA GLU A 45 -12.38 -11.28 -2.97
C GLU A 45 -12.98 -10.05 -3.64
N ARG A 46 -14.24 -9.71 -3.34
CA ARG A 46 -14.82 -8.43 -3.79
C ARG A 46 -14.01 -7.25 -3.28
N ALA A 47 -13.56 -7.29 -2.02
CA ALA A 47 -12.71 -6.24 -1.47
C ALA A 47 -11.38 -6.09 -2.26
N ARG A 48 -10.72 -7.21 -2.57
CA ARG A 48 -9.47 -7.21 -3.35
C ARG A 48 -9.68 -6.80 -4.80
N GLU A 49 -10.84 -7.10 -5.35
CA GLU A 49 -11.23 -6.70 -6.70
C GLU A 49 -11.43 -5.17 -6.80
N ASP A 50 -12.17 -4.58 -5.88
CA ASP A 50 -12.52 -3.16 -5.93
C ASP A 50 -11.32 -2.23 -5.70
N ILE A 51 -10.33 -2.66 -4.88
CA ILE A 51 -9.21 -1.80 -4.49
C ILE A 51 -8.12 -1.66 -5.58
N ARG A 52 -8.19 -2.41 -6.69
CA ARG A 52 -7.12 -2.52 -7.70
C ARG A 52 -6.63 -1.16 -8.23
N THR A 53 -7.53 -0.21 -8.52
CA THR A 53 -7.10 1.12 -9.00
C THR A 53 -6.24 1.85 -7.96
N ALA A 54 -6.58 1.75 -6.67
CA ALA A 54 -5.80 2.35 -5.60
C ALA A 54 -4.42 1.69 -5.46
N LEU A 55 -4.36 0.36 -5.59
CA LEU A 55 -3.09 -0.39 -5.61
C LEU A 55 -2.18 0.05 -6.76
N ALA A 56 -2.73 0.21 -7.96
CA ALA A 56 -1.99 0.70 -9.12
C ALA A 56 -1.43 2.11 -8.87
N ALA A 57 -2.24 3.00 -8.30
CA ALA A 57 -1.82 4.36 -7.94
C ALA A 57 -0.70 4.37 -6.89
N SER A 58 -0.85 3.57 -5.83
CA SER A 58 0.14 3.41 -4.76
C SER A 58 1.47 2.83 -5.28
N ALA A 59 1.41 1.86 -6.20
CA ALA A 59 2.59 1.31 -6.86
C ALA A 59 3.26 2.34 -7.77
N HIS A 60 2.49 3.01 -8.65
CA HIS A 60 2.99 4.04 -9.55
C HIS A 60 3.70 5.15 -8.76
N HIS A 61 3.09 5.64 -7.69
CA HIS A 61 3.69 6.68 -6.84
C HIS A 61 4.97 6.18 -6.15
N SER A 62 4.91 5.03 -5.46
CA SER A 62 6.01 4.50 -4.66
C SER A 62 7.26 4.11 -5.47
N PHE A 63 7.07 3.77 -6.75
CA PHE A 63 8.11 3.25 -7.65
C PHE A 63 8.40 4.16 -8.87
N SER A 64 7.82 5.36 -8.89
CA SER A 64 7.96 6.34 -9.98
C SER A 64 9.41 6.73 -10.26
N PHE A 65 10.18 7.06 -9.22
CA PHE A 65 11.57 7.50 -9.34
C PHE A 65 12.58 6.36 -9.43
N THR A 66 12.45 5.35 -8.57
CA THR A 66 13.36 4.20 -8.53
C THR A 66 12.69 2.98 -7.92
N MET A 67 13.12 1.80 -8.39
CA MET A 67 12.78 0.49 -7.83
C MET A 67 13.92 -0.09 -6.98
N GLU A 68 15.09 0.54 -7.00
CA GLU A 68 16.25 0.10 -6.22
C GLU A 68 15.96 0.25 -4.73
N ASN A 69 16.37 -0.74 -3.94
CA ASN A 69 16.19 -0.78 -2.49
C ASN A 69 14.72 -0.65 -2.03
N LYS A 70 13.74 -0.98 -2.89
CA LYS A 70 12.29 -0.93 -2.56
C LYS A 70 11.72 -2.22 -2.01
N ARG A 71 12.56 -3.25 -1.80
CA ARG A 71 12.17 -4.62 -1.37
C ARG A 71 11.14 -5.26 -2.30
N ILE A 72 11.31 -5.05 -3.61
CA ILE A 72 10.47 -5.66 -4.64
C ILE A 72 11.03 -7.06 -4.94
N PRO A 73 10.23 -8.14 -4.84
CA PRO A 73 10.64 -9.47 -5.27
C PRO A 73 11.09 -9.47 -6.74
N ALA A 74 12.16 -10.19 -7.05
CA ALA A 74 12.81 -10.12 -8.37
C ALA A 74 11.86 -10.54 -9.50
N GLU A 75 11.01 -11.53 -9.23
CA GLU A 75 9.98 -12.06 -10.11
C GLU A 75 8.86 -11.05 -10.42
N LEU A 76 8.59 -10.11 -9.50
CA LEU A 76 7.56 -9.07 -9.69
C LEU A 76 8.11 -7.79 -10.34
N ALA A 77 9.45 -7.67 -10.44
CA ALA A 77 10.08 -6.44 -10.89
C ALA A 77 9.76 -6.10 -12.36
N SER A 78 9.62 -7.09 -13.25
CA SER A 78 9.17 -6.83 -14.63
C SER A 78 7.73 -6.34 -14.68
N GLY A 79 6.83 -6.97 -13.92
CA GLY A 79 5.43 -6.58 -13.82
C GLY A 79 5.25 -5.16 -13.29
N ILE A 80 5.98 -4.78 -12.23
CA ILE A 80 5.91 -3.42 -11.67
C ILE A 80 6.43 -2.38 -12.68
N ARG A 81 7.47 -2.69 -13.47
CA ARG A 81 7.92 -1.80 -14.55
C ARG A 81 6.84 -1.62 -15.61
N ALA A 82 6.23 -2.72 -16.05
CA ALA A 82 5.17 -2.67 -17.06
C ALA A 82 3.94 -1.89 -16.56
N LEU A 83 3.51 -2.10 -15.30
CA LEU A 83 2.46 -1.31 -14.67
C LEU A 83 2.81 0.18 -14.67
N ARG A 84 4.04 0.54 -14.29
CA ARG A 84 4.46 1.96 -14.24
C ARG A 84 4.44 2.59 -15.62
N ASP A 85 4.93 1.88 -16.63
CA ASP A 85 5.05 2.39 -18.00
C ASP A 85 3.67 2.47 -18.69
N GLY A 86 2.74 1.59 -18.33
CA GLY A 86 1.36 1.58 -18.81
C GLY A 86 0.38 2.45 -18.00
N TYR A 87 0.82 3.02 -16.86
CA TYR A 87 -0.06 3.76 -15.96
C TYR A 87 -0.65 5.02 -16.63
N GLN A 88 -1.97 5.16 -16.58
CA GLN A 88 -2.68 6.29 -17.15
C GLN A 88 -3.15 7.24 -16.06
N THR A 89 -2.45 8.36 -15.89
CA THR A 89 -2.80 9.40 -14.90
C THR A 89 -4.17 10.01 -15.13
N SER A 90 -4.65 10.06 -16.38
CA SER A 90 -6.02 10.52 -16.70
C SER A 90 -7.11 9.64 -16.09
N GLU A 91 -6.77 8.39 -15.76
CA GLU A 91 -7.69 7.44 -15.15
C GLU A 91 -7.53 7.33 -13.62
N HIS A 92 -6.74 8.23 -13.03
CA HIS A 92 -6.51 8.27 -11.60
C HIS A 92 -7.81 8.64 -10.87
N GLY A 93 -8.25 7.78 -9.94
CA GLY A 93 -9.44 8.00 -9.11
C GLY A 93 -10.73 7.35 -9.62
N PHE A 94 -10.73 6.65 -10.77
CA PHE A 94 -11.90 5.86 -11.19
C PHE A 94 -11.94 4.50 -10.46
N MET A 95 -13.09 4.18 -9.88
CA MET A 95 -13.24 3.10 -8.89
C MET A 95 -13.34 1.69 -9.49
N ASP A 96 -13.58 1.57 -10.79
CA ASP A 96 -14.01 0.31 -11.36
C ASP A 96 -14.00 0.43 -12.89
N LYS A 97 -13.13 -0.35 -13.56
CA LYS A 97 -12.89 -0.39 -15.03
C LYS A 97 -11.83 0.59 -15.59
N SER A 98 -10.94 1.11 -14.75
CA SER A 98 -9.73 1.75 -15.29
C SER A 98 -8.79 0.70 -15.90
N ASN A 99 -8.09 1.06 -16.97
CA ASN A 99 -6.95 0.31 -17.48
C ASN A 99 -5.91 0.07 -16.37
N ASN A 100 -5.74 1.04 -15.47
CA ASN A 100 -4.86 0.92 -14.31
C ASN A 100 -5.19 -0.26 -13.40
N ALA A 101 -6.47 -0.55 -13.16
CA ALA A 101 -6.89 -1.74 -12.41
C ALA A 101 -6.54 -3.03 -13.18
N GLY A 102 -6.71 -3.04 -14.50
CA GLY A 102 -6.35 -4.18 -15.36
C GLY A 102 -4.86 -4.54 -15.30
N LEU A 103 -3.98 -3.54 -15.27
CA LEU A 103 -2.52 -3.75 -15.18
C LEU A 103 -2.09 -4.49 -13.90
N VAL A 104 -2.84 -4.34 -12.80
CA VAL A 104 -2.55 -5.05 -11.55
C VAL A 104 -2.71 -6.55 -11.73
N ASP A 105 -3.79 -6.98 -12.38
CA ASP A 105 -4.09 -8.40 -12.58
C ASP A 105 -3.28 -8.99 -13.74
N GLU A 106 -3.13 -8.23 -14.84
CA GLU A 106 -2.34 -8.65 -16.01
C GLU A 106 -0.93 -9.11 -15.62
N TYR A 107 -0.31 -8.42 -14.66
CA TYR A 107 1.03 -8.72 -14.19
C TYR A 107 1.08 -9.49 -12.87
N GLY A 108 -0.06 -10.02 -12.38
CA GLY A 108 -0.12 -10.84 -11.17
C GLY A 108 0.33 -10.11 -9.90
N LEU A 109 0.09 -8.80 -9.83
CA LEU A 109 0.60 -7.93 -8.75
C LEU A 109 -0.37 -7.78 -7.58
N ARG A 110 -1.61 -8.24 -7.72
CA ARG A 110 -2.72 -7.96 -6.79
C ARG A 110 -2.37 -8.25 -5.33
N ASP A 111 -1.96 -9.48 -5.03
CA ASP A 111 -1.73 -9.91 -3.65
C ASP A 111 -0.53 -9.18 -3.04
N TYR A 112 0.58 -9.07 -3.79
CA TYR A 112 1.75 -8.33 -3.34
C TYR A 112 1.43 -6.86 -3.07
N LEU A 113 0.73 -6.18 -3.97
CA LEU A 113 0.39 -4.77 -3.79
C LEU A 113 -0.63 -4.55 -2.67
N ALA A 114 -1.58 -5.47 -2.50
CA ALA A 114 -2.52 -5.46 -1.39
C ALA A 114 -1.78 -5.58 -0.05
N ASP A 115 -0.89 -6.56 0.10
CA ASP A 115 -0.06 -6.70 1.31
C ASP A 115 0.84 -5.48 1.52
N ARG A 116 1.36 -4.91 0.43
CA ARG A 116 2.28 -3.78 0.46
C ARG A 116 1.62 -2.47 0.84
N PHE A 117 0.41 -2.19 0.40
CA PHE A 117 -0.15 -0.84 0.47
C PHE A 117 -1.52 -0.75 1.12
N ALA A 118 -2.18 -1.88 1.39
CA ALA A 118 -3.56 -1.88 1.83
C ALA A 118 -3.85 -2.72 3.09
N ILE A 119 -4.98 -2.37 3.71
CA ILE A 119 -5.71 -3.22 4.65
C ILE A 119 -7.03 -3.57 3.95
N VAL A 120 -7.09 -4.77 3.38
CA VAL A 120 -8.19 -5.17 2.50
C VAL A 120 -8.66 -6.59 2.77
N GLY A 121 -9.97 -6.79 2.73
CA GLY A 121 -10.61 -8.10 2.89
C GLY A 121 -11.89 -8.04 3.71
N THR A 122 -12.23 -9.17 4.31
CA THR A 122 -13.29 -9.29 5.30
C THR A 122 -12.97 -8.52 6.59
N PRO A 123 -13.98 -8.15 7.40
CA PRO A 123 -13.74 -7.55 8.71
C PRO A 123 -12.77 -8.36 9.59
N ALA A 124 -12.80 -9.70 9.50
CA ALA A 124 -11.91 -10.58 10.24
C ALA A 124 -10.47 -10.52 9.71
N GLU A 125 -10.28 -10.54 8.39
CA GLU A 125 -8.95 -10.41 7.76
C GLU A 125 -8.34 -9.03 8.04
N CYS A 126 -9.12 -7.95 7.92
CA CYS A 126 -8.65 -6.60 8.23
C CYS A 126 -8.28 -6.45 9.71
N ARG A 127 -9.07 -7.01 10.63
CA ARG A 127 -8.72 -7.05 12.06
C ARG A 127 -7.39 -7.76 12.28
N LYS A 128 -7.23 -8.96 11.72
CA LYS A 128 -5.98 -9.72 11.86
C LYS A 128 -4.81 -8.92 11.29
N ARG A 129 -4.98 -8.27 10.13
CA ARG A 129 -3.94 -7.43 9.52
C ARG A 129 -3.53 -6.28 10.43
N LEU A 130 -4.49 -5.61 11.10
CA LEU A 130 -4.21 -4.55 12.07
C LEU A 130 -3.39 -5.08 13.26
N GLU A 131 -3.77 -6.24 13.80
CA GLU A 131 -3.03 -6.89 14.90
C GLU A 131 -1.61 -7.28 14.48
N ASP A 132 -1.43 -7.81 13.26
CA ASP A 132 -0.10 -8.12 12.71
C ASP A 132 0.76 -6.84 12.58
N LEU A 133 0.18 -5.74 12.12
CA LEU A 133 0.88 -4.46 11.97
C LEU A 133 1.26 -3.85 13.34
N GLU A 134 0.38 -3.96 14.33
CA GLU A 134 0.68 -3.55 15.70
C GLU A 134 1.87 -4.33 16.26
N ASN A 135 1.92 -5.65 16.04
CA ASN A 135 3.05 -6.49 16.44
C ASN A 135 4.36 -6.11 15.74
N LEU A 136 4.28 -5.53 14.53
CA LEU A 136 5.43 -5.01 13.77
C LEU A 136 5.84 -3.59 14.17
N GLY A 137 5.19 -2.98 15.18
CA GLY A 137 5.55 -1.65 15.68
C GLY A 137 4.80 -0.50 15.01
N VAL A 138 3.81 -0.78 14.15
CA VAL A 138 2.94 0.26 13.59
C VAL A 138 1.98 0.77 14.67
N ARG A 139 1.88 2.10 14.83
CA ARG A 139 1.04 2.74 15.86
C ARG A 139 0.03 3.74 15.31
N GLY A 140 0.35 4.39 14.19
CA GLY A 140 -0.55 5.31 13.49
C GLY A 140 -0.81 4.87 12.05
N LEU A 141 -2.07 4.90 11.65
CA LEU A 141 -2.52 4.67 10.27
C LEU A 141 -3.31 5.87 9.78
N ARG A 142 -2.89 6.44 8.65
CA ARG A 142 -3.68 7.37 7.86
C ARG A 142 -4.32 6.59 6.72
N ILE A 143 -5.62 6.39 6.81
CA ILE A 143 -6.37 5.59 5.84
C ILE A 143 -6.82 6.48 4.69
N ASN A 144 -6.47 6.07 3.49
CA ASN A 144 -7.08 6.52 2.25
C ASN A 144 -8.16 5.51 1.86
N ASN A 145 -9.39 5.98 1.67
CA ASN A 145 -10.49 5.11 1.28
C ASN A 145 -11.25 5.80 0.15
N ASN A 146 -11.47 5.07 -0.94
CA ASN A 146 -12.31 5.54 -2.03
C ASN A 146 -13.71 4.98 -1.77
N LEU A 147 -14.56 5.82 -1.19
CA LEU A 147 -15.97 5.52 -1.02
C LEU A 147 -16.74 6.26 -2.13
N PRO A 148 -17.82 5.67 -2.68
CA PRO A 148 -18.70 6.43 -3.54
C PRO A 148 -19.23 7.65 -2.78
N ASP A 149 -19.41 8.76 -3.48
CA ASP A 149 -20.07 9.93 -2.91
C ASP A 149 -21.44 9.52 -2.34
N ARG A 150 -21.78 10.08 -1.18
CA ARG A 150 -23.11 9.89 -0.60
C ARG A 150 -24.15 10.41 -1.58
N THR A 151 -24.98 9.53 -2.11
CA THR A 151 -26.23 9.91 -2.75
C THR A 151 -27.16 10.46 -1.67
N VAL A 152 -27.49 11.75 -1.79
CA VAL A 152 -28.44 12.47 -0.92
C VAL A 152 -29.87 12.15 -1.30
#